data_AF-A0A062GK55-F1
#
_entry.id   AF-A0A062GK55-F1
#
_cell.length_a   1.000
_cell.length_b   1.000
_cell.length_c   1.000
_cell.angle_alpha   90.00
_cell.angle_beta   90.00
_cell.angle_gamma   90.00
#
_symmetry.space_group_name_H-M   'P 1'
#
loop_
_entity.id
_entity.type
_entity.pdbx_description
1 polymer ?
#
loop_
_entity_poly.entity_id
_entity_poly.type
_entity_poly.pdbx_seq_one_letter_code
_entity_poly.pdbx_strand_id
1 'polypeptide(L)' 'MWLKEVAPSTELRKWFHAATPDHWQEFKQRYLKELETNSAVQELQQIALKNTITLLYSAKDVENNHAIILKEYLLSKNLK' A
#
# COMPACT_ATOMS: atom_id res chain seq x y z
N MET A 1 -8.61 14.01 -4.88
CA MET A 1 -9.14 13.17 -3.77
C MET A 1 -7.97 12.59 -3.00
N TRP A 2 -8.05 12.48 -1.67
CA TRP A 2 -6.99 11.95 -0.81
C TRP A 2 -7.51 10.77 0.01
N LEU A 3 -7.19 9.54 -0.39
CA LEU A 3 -7.59 8.31 0.31
C LEU A 3 -6.53 7.90 1.33
N LYS A 4 -6.44 8.62 2.45
CA LYS A 4 -5.45 8.31 3.52
C LYS A 4 -5.64 6.91 4.12
N GLU A 5 -6.84 6.37 4.00
CA GLU A 5 -7.21 5.08 4.58
C GLU A 5 -6.53 3.90 3.90
N VAL A 6 -6.10 4.06 2.63
CA VAL A 6 -5.35 2.99 1.95
C VAL A 6 -3.88 2.94 2.37
N ALA A 7 -3.37 3.96 3.06
CA ALA A 7 -2.01 3.96 3.59
C ALA A 7 -1.89 2.95 4.75
N PRO A 8 -0.69 2.40 5.02
CA PRO A 8 -0.49 1.48 6.13
C PRO A 8 -0.92 2.11 7.46
N SER A 9 -1.46 1.28 8.34
CA SER A 9 -1.89 1.73 9.67
C SER A 9 -0.72 2.37 10.44
N THR A 10 -1.06 3.23 11.41
CA THR A 10 -0.05 3.88 12.26
C THR A 10 0.74 2.84 13.04
N GLU A 11 0.10 1.76 13.48
CA GLU A 11 0.73 0.66 14.21
C GLU A 11 1.71 -0.09 13.32
N LEU A 12 1.31 -0.43 12.09
CA LEU A 12 2.17 -1.11 11.13
C LEU A 12 3.38 -0.25 10.73
N ARG A 13 3.19 1.06 10.55
CA ARG A 13 4.30 2.00 10.30
C ARG A 13 5.28 2.06 11.46
N LYS A 14 4.79 2.18 12.70
CA LYS A 14 5.64 2.18 13.91
C LYS A 14 6.41 0.87 14.04
N TRP A 15 5.74 -0.26 13.81
CA TRP A 15 6.36 -1.58 13.85
C TRP A 15 7.49 -1.68 12.81
N PHE A 16 7.25 -1.26 11.58
CA PHE A 16 8.26 -1.29 10.52
C PHE A 16 9.47 -0.39 10.81
N HIS A 17 9.22 0.82 11.36
CA HIS A 17 10.31 1.72 11.76
C HIS A 17 11.13 1.21 12.95
N ALA A 18 10.54 0.40 13.82
CA ALA A 18 11.23 -0.24 14.95
C ALA A 18 11.92 -1.55 14.55
N ALA A 19 11.51 -2.16 13.45
CA ALA A 19 12.04 -3.44 12.97
C ALA A 19 13.38 -3.27 12.25
N THR A 20 14.22 -4.31 12.31
CA THR A 20 15.48 -4.40 11.56
C THR A 20 15.22 -4.58 10.05
N PRO A 21 16.21 -4.30 9.17
CA PRO A 21 16.04 -4.30 7.71
C PRO A 21 15.44 -5.58 7.10
N ASP A 22 15.58 -6.72 7.77
CA ASP A 22 15.09 -8.02 7.32
C ASP A 22 13.55 -8.18 7.32
N HIS A 23 12.81 -7.26 7.95
CA HIS A 23 11.37 -7.39 8.13
C HIS A 23 10.52 -6.84 6.96
N TRP A 24 11.13 -6.43 5.85
CA TRP A 24 10.42 -5.89 4.70
C TRP A 24 9.34 -6.84 4.16
N GLN A 25 9.67 -8.13 4.05
CA GLN A 25 8.74 -9.11 3.51
C GLN A 25 7.53 -9.33 4.43
N GLU A 26 7.75 -9.27 5.75
CA GLU A 26 6.67 -9.34 6.73
C GLU A 26 5.83 -8.05 6.72
N PHE A 27 6.45 -6.87 6.60
CA PHE A 27 5.73 -5.61 6.41
C PHE A 27 4.80 -5.69 5.20
N LYS A 28 5.31 -6.19 4.06
CA LYS A 28 4.53 -6.39 2.85
C LYS A 28 3.32 -7.28 3.11
N GLN A 29 3.51 -8.44 3.75
CA GLN A 29 2.40 -9.36 4.05
C GLN A 29 1.36 -8.73 4.98
N ARG A 30 1.79 -8.04 6.03
CA ARG A 30 0.88 -7.36 6.97
C ARG A 30 0.10 -6.25 6.27
N TYR A 31 0.76 -5.44 5.45
CA TYR A 31 0.09 -4.37 4.70
C TYR A 31 -0.88 -4.90 3.66
N LEU A 32 -0.54 -5.98 2.95
CA LEU A 32 -1.47 -6.64 2.02
C LEU A 32 -2.74 -7.11 2.73
N LYS A 33 -2.63 -7.67 3.94
CA LYS A 33 -3.80 -8.04 4.74
C LYS A 33 -4.67 -6.83 5.12
N GLU A 34 -4.05 -5.71 5.49
CA GLU A 34 -4.79 -4.46 5.74
C GLU A 34 -5.56 -4.01 4.48
N LEU A 35 -4.93 -4.11 3.30
CA LEU A 35 -5.55 -3.73 2.02
C LEU A 35 -6.72 -4.64 1.62
N GLU A 36 -6.65 -5.94 1.90
CA GLU A 36 -7.71 -6.89 1.56
C GLU A 36 -9.01 -6.63 2.33
N THR A 37 -8.91 -6.15 3.57
CA THR A 37 -10.07 -5.88 4.43
C THR A 37 -10.57 -4.44 4.35
N ASN A 38 -9.93 -3.58 3.57
CA ASN A 38 -10.18 -2.14 3.56
C ASN A 38 -11.10 -1.71 2.41
N SER A 39 -12.28 -1.18 2.74
CA SER A 39 -13.26 -0.71 1.76
C SER A 39 -12.77 0.45 0.90
N ALA A 40 -11.90 1.33 1.42
CA ALA A 40 -11.33 2.44 0.64
C ALA A 40 -10.45 1.94 -0.53
N VAL A 41 -9.91 0.72 -0.41
CA VAL A 41 -9.15 0.08 -1.49
C VAL A 41 -10.07 -0.32 -2.65
N GLN A 42 -11.30 -0.74 -2.36
CA GLN A 42 -12.27 -1.06 -3.40
C GLN A 42 -12.64 0.19 -4.20
N GLU A 43 -12.84 1.32 -3.53
CA GLU A 43 -13.08 2.61 -4.21
C GLU A 43 -11.87 3.00 -5.08
N LEU A 44 -10.66 2.90 -4.54
CA LEU A 44 -9.42 3.17 -5.28
C LEU A 44 -9.29 2.29 -6.53
N GLN A 45 -9.64 1.01 -6.43
CA GLN A 45 -9.65 0.08 -7.57
C GLN A 45 -10.63 0.53 -8.66
N GLN A 46 -11.87 0.91 -8.30
CA GLN A 46 -12.85 1.39 -9.27
C GLN A 46 -12.37 2.64 -10.01
N ILE A 47 -11.64 3.52 -9.33
CA ILE A 47 -11.04 4.70 -9.95
C ILE A 47 -9.87 4.32 -10.85
N ALA A 48 -9.04 3.37 -10.42
CA ALA A 48 -7.86 2.90 -11.15
C ALA A 48 -8.23 2.23 -12.48
N LEU A 49 -9.41 1.61 -12.56
CA LEU A 49 -9.94 1.04 -13.80
C LEU A 49 -10.29 2.08 -14.86
N LYS A 50 -10.67 3.30 -14.43
CA LYS A 50 -11.18 4.34 -15.32
C LYS A 50 -10.15 5.45 -15.59
N ASN A 51 -9.17 5.60 -14.71
CA ASN A 51 -8.24 6.73 -14.74
C ASN A 51 -6.82 6.28 -14.39
N THR A 52 -5.83 6.98 -14.93
CA THR A 52 -4.45 6.88 -14.45
C THR A 52 -4.34 7.49 -13.06
N ILE A 53 -3.86 6.72 -12.10
CA ILE A 53 -3.60 7.18 -10.72
C ILE A 53 -2.11 7.40 -10.52
N THR A 54 -1.75 8.53 -9.90
CA THR A 54 -0.40 8.80 -9.42
C THR A 54 -0.33 8.55 -7.93
N LEU A 55 0.54 7.63 -7.49
CA LEU A 55 0.78 7.35 -6.08
C LEU A 55 1.95 8.20 -5.58
N LEU A 56 1.69 9.02 -4.58
CA LEU A 56 2.70 9.86 -3.93
C LEU A 56 3.17 9.20 -2.64
N TYR A 57 4.47 9.25 -2.38
CA TYR A 57 5.08 8.74 -1.15
C TYR A 57 6.18 9.70 -0.66
N SER A 58 6.48 9.66 0.64
CA SER A 58 7.50 10.50 1.29
C SER A 58 8.56 9.67 2.03
N ALA A 59 8.74 8.41 1.63
CA ALA A 59 9.75 7.52 2.19
C ALA A 59 11.13 7.83 1.59
N LYS A 60 12.18 7.74 2.41
CA LYS A 60 13.57 7.91 1.95
C LYS A 60 14.04 6.76 1.07
N ASP A 61 13.56 5.55 1.35
CA ASP A 61 13.83 4.36 0.54
C ASP A 61 12.83 4.33 -0.63
N VAL A 62 13.38 4.44 -1.84
CA VAL A 62 12.60 4.42 -3.08
C VAL A 62 12.30 3.01 -3.56
N GLU A 63 13.04 2.00 -3.10
CA GLU A 63 12.89 0.60 -3.49
C GLU A 63 11.96 -0.16 -2.53
N ASN A 64 12.02 0.18 -1.24
CA ASN A 64 11.17 -0.43 -0.21
C ASN A 64 10.22 0.60 0.41
N ASN A 65 9.15 0.93 -0.33
CA ASN A 65 8.08 1.78 0.20
C ASN A 65 6.68 1.18 -0.02
N HIS A 66 5.75 1.59 0.84
CA HIS A 66 4.38 1.10 0.82
C HIS A 66 3.63 1.43 -0.49
N ALA A 67 4.00 2.50 -1.21
CA ALA A 67 3.36 2.84 -2.47
C ALA A 67 3.67 1.83 -3.58
N ILE A 68 4.86 1.20 -3.57
CA ILE A 68 5.18 0.08 -4.46
C ILE A 68 4.26 -1.11 -4.18
N ILE A 69 4.06 -1.45 -2.90
CA ILE A 69 3.17 -2.56 -2.52
C ILE A 69 1.73 -2.28 -2.96
N LEU A 70 1.25 -1.06 -2.74
CA LEU A 70 -0.08 -0.65 -3.17
C LEU A 70 -0.22 -0.69 -4.71
N LYS A 71 0.80 -0.23 -5.44
CA LYS A 71 0.85 -0.31 -6.91
C LYS A 71 0.75 -1.75 -7.38
N GLU A 72 1.58 -2.65 -6.85
CA GLU A 72 1.56 -4.08 -7.18
C GLU A 72 0.20 -4.70 -6.88
N TYR A 73 -0.38 -4.39 -5.72
CA TYR A 73 -1.70 -4.87 -5.33
C TYR A 73 -2.77 -4.45 -6.33
N LEU A 74 -2.83 -3.17 -6.71
CA LEU A 74 -3.78 -2.65 -7.69
C LEU A 74 -3.60 -3.31 -9.07
N LEU A 75 -2.36 -3.45 -9.54
CA LEU A 75 -2.07 -4.10 -10.82
C LEU A 75 -2.45 -5.58 -10.82
N SER A 76 -2.21 -6.30 -9.72
CA SER A 76 -2.56 -7.72 -9.61
C SER A 76 -4.08 -8.00 -9.66
N LYS A 77 -4.90 -7.04 -9.21
CA LYS A 77 -6.37 -7.15 -9.18
C LYS A 77 -7.02 -6.63 -10.46
N ASN A 78 -6.37 -5.73 -11.19
CA ASN A 78 -6.84 -5.19 -12.46
C ASN A 78 -6.55 -6.09 -13.68
N LEU A 79 -5.73 -7.14 -13.51
CA LEU A 79 -5.43 -8.14 -14.55
C LEU A 79 -6.41 -9.33 -14.57
N LYS A 80 -7.61 -9.17 -13.99
CA LYS A 80 -8.67 -10.19 -14.00
C LYS A 80 -9.88 -9.73 -14.81
#